data_AF-A0A820BFE6-F1
#
_entry.id   AF-A0A820BFE6-F1
#
_cell.length_a   1.000
_cell.length_b   1.000
_cell.length_c   1.000
_cell.angle_alpha   90.00
_cell.angle_beta   90.00
_cell.angle_gamma   90.00
#
_symmetry.space_group_name_H-M   'P 1'
#
loop_
_entity.id
_entity.type
_entity.pdbx_description
1 polymer ?
#
loop_
_entity_poly.entity_id
_entity_poly.type
_entity_poly.pdbx_seq_one_letter_code
_entity_poly.pdbx_strand_id
1 'polypeptide(L)'
;MSMQGIILSVVILLFAYGIHYCWLLLPIINGYGAKYMCSSIFIVGYSERQQRTEDLDMFPMKYVTFTVNTNDLSVSASLFRFAQRKAIYRNGLGAILISELTEDQIHAQTFNKPISPDIDQDNIP
;
A
#
# COMPACT_ATOMS: atom_id res chain seq x y z
N MET A 1 34.60 -26.90 -17.05
CA MET A 1 33.13 -27.02 -16.82
C MET A 1 32.48 -27.34 -18.16
N SER A 2 31.66 -28.39 -18.24
CA SER A 2 30.94 -28.72 -19.47
C SER A 2 29.98 -27.57 -19.82
N MET A 3 29.71 -27.35 -21.12
CA MET A 3 28.78 -26.31 -21.61
C MET A 3 27.41 -26.36 -20.90
N GLN A 4 26.94 -27.57 -20.58
CA GLN A 4 25.72 -27.83 -19.82
C GLN A 4 25.79 -27.28 -18.38
N GLY A 5 26.95 -27.39 -17.73
CA GLY A 5 27.15 -26.85 -16.38
C GLY A 5 27.05 -25.34 -16.34
N ILE A 6 27.58 -24.64 -17.36
CA ILE A 6 27.51 -23.18 -17.46
C ILE A 6 26.07 -22.72 -17.66
N ILE A 7 25.33 -23.36 -18.57
CA ILE A 7 23.91 -23.04 -18.82
C ILE A 7 23.09 -23.22 -17.54
N LEU A 8 23.28 -24.33 -16.82
CA LEU A 8 22.58 -24.57 -15.56
C LEU A 8 22.91 -23.49 -14.51
N SER A 9 24.18 -23.11 -14.37
CA SER A 9 24.59 -22.04 -13.44
C SER A 9 23.93 -20.70 -13.77
N VAL A 10 23.85 -20.32 -15.04
CA VAL A 10 23.19 -19.08 -15.47
C VAL A 10 21.69 -19.11 -15.18
N VAL A 11 21.02 -20.24 -15.45
CA VAL A 11 19.59 -20.40 -15.16
C VAL A 11 19.31 -20.28 -13.67
N ILE A 12 20.14 -20.89 -12.83
CA ILE A 12 20.01 -20.80 -11.36
C ILE A 12 20.20 -19.36 -10.89
N LEU A 13 21.21 -18.64 -11.41
CA LEU A 13 21.46 -17.24 -11.06
C LEU A 13 20.30 -16.33 -11.47
N LEU A 14 19.75 -16.53 -12.67
CA LEU A 14 18.59 -15.76 -13.15
C LEU A 14 17.35 -16.02 -12.26
N PHE A 15 17.13 -17.27 -11.86
CA PHE A 15 16.02 -17.64 -10.99
C PHE A 15 16.17 -17.04 -9.59
N ALA A 16 17.37 -17.12 -8.99
CA ALA A 16 17.67 -16.51 -7.71
C ALA A 16 17.48 -14.99 -7.74
N TYR A 17 17.94 -14.33 -8.82
CA TYR A 17 17.72 -12.90 -9.04
C TYR A 17 16.23 -12.56 -9.14
N GLY A 18 15.45 -13.35 -9.88
CA GLY A 18 14.00 -13.17 -10.02
C GLY A 18 13.27 -13.27 -8.67
N ILE A 19 13.61 -14.25 -7.83
CA ILE A 19 13.05 -14.39 -6.48
C ILE A 19 13.41 -13.18 -5.61
N HIS A 20 14.68 -12.77 -5.62
CA HIS A 20 15.14 -11.61 -4.86
C HIS A 20 14.39 -10.33 -5.27
N TYR A 21 14.23 -10.12 -6.57
CA TYR A 21 13.49 -8.97 -7.10
C TYR A 21 12.01 -9.00 -6.69
N CYS A 22 11.34 -10.15 -6.79
CA CYS A 22 9.98 -10.31 -6.30
C CYS A 22 9.87 -10.00 -4.80
N TRP A 23 10.82 -10.45 -3.99
CA TRP A 23 10.83 -10.20 -2.53
C TRP A 23 10.89 -8.71 -2.19
N LEU A 24 11.63 -7.92 -2.98
CA LEU A 24 11.71 -6.47 -2.84
C LEU A 24 10.40 -5.77 -3.22
N LEU A 25 9.68 -6.28 -4.21
CA LEU A 25 8.44 -5.68 -4.71
C LEU A 25 7.23 -5.96 -3.80
N LEU A 26 7.18 -7.11 -3.14
CA LEU A 26 6.07 -7.51 -2.27
C LEU A 26 5.62 -6.41 -1.27
N PRO A 27 6.50 -5.81 -0.45
CA PRO A 27 6.10 -4.78 0.49
C PRO A 27 5.58 -3.50 -0.19
N ILE A 28 6.05 -3.19 -1.40
CA ILE A 28 5.63 -2.01 -2.17
C ILE A 28 4.20 -2.22 -2.68
N ILE A 29 3.95 -3.38 -3.30
CA ILE A 29 2.63 -3.77 -3.81
C ILE A 29 1.59 -3.76 -2.68
N ASN A 30 1.91 -4.44 -1.56
CA ASN A 30 1.01 -4.51 -0.42
C ASN A 30 0.81 -3.13 0.22
N GLY A 31 1.87 -2.33 0.35
CA GLY A 31 1.78 -0.99 0.95
C GLY A 31 0.93 -0.03 0.13
N TYR A 32 1.17 0.01 -1.19
CA TYR A 32 0.35 0.77 -2.12
C TYR A 32 -1.10 0.34 -2.05
N GLY A 33 -1.37 -0.95 -2.19
CA GLY A 33 -2.73 -1.48 -2.18
C GLY A 33 -3.46 -1.16 -0.88
N ALA A 34 -2.82 -1.38 0.28
CA ALA A 34 -3.43 -1.09 1.58
C ALA A 34 -3.84 0.38 1.69
N LYS A 35 -2.92 1.30 1.34
CA LYS A 35 -3.17 2.74 1.39
C LYS A 35 -4.26 3.18 0.40
N TYR A 36 -4.20 2.68 -0.82
CA TYR A 36 -5.15 2.98 -1.88
C TYR A 36 -6.56 2.55 -1.48
N MET A 37 -6.73 1.28 -1.10
CA MET A 37 -8.02 0.75 -0.66
C MET A 37 -8.55 1.48 0.59
N CYS A 38 -7.69 1.78 1.56
CA CYS A 38 -8.05 2.54 2.77
C CYS A 38 -8.57 3.93 2.41
N SER A 39 -7.89 4.65 1.51
CA SER A 39 -8.33 5.96 1.01
C SER A 39 -9.67 5.87 0.26
N SER A 40 -9.80 4.92 -0.66
CA SER A 40 -11.02 4.75 -1.46
C SER A 40 -12.24 4.45 -0.59
N ILE A 41 -12.09 3.64 0.46
CA ILE A 41 -13.20 3.27 1.34
C ILE A 41 -13.52 4.39 2.34
N PHE A 42 -12.52 4.90 3.07
CA PHE A 42 -12.80 5.79 4.21
C PHE A 42 -12.79 7.28 3.89
N ILE A 43 -12.17 7.68 2.77
CA ILE A 43 -12.18 9.09 2.32
C ILE A 43 -13.28 9.28 1.26
N VAL A 44 -13.28 8.44 0.23
CA VAL A 44 -14.21 8.59 -0.91
C VAL A 44 -15.56 7.92 -0.65
N GLY A 45 -15.61 6.86 0.16
CA GLY A 45 -16.84 6.12 0.45
C GLY A 45 -17.16 5.01 -0.55
N TYR A 46 -16.17 4.55 -1.34
CA TYR A 46 -16.39 3.44 -2.26
C TYR A 46 -16.50 2.10 -1.53
N SER A 47 -17.22 1.17 -2.15
CA SER A 47 -17.25 -0.22 -1.69
C SER A 47 -15.97 -0.94 -2.05
N GLU A 48 -15.55 -1.87 -1.19
CA GLU A 48 -14.40 -2.74 -1.43
C GLU A 48 -14.53 -3.51 -2.76
N ARG A 49 -15.73 -4.02 -3.07
CA ARG A 49 -15.99 -4.79 -4.30
C ARG A 49 -15.73 -3.96 -5.54
N GLN A 50 -16.24 -2.73 -5.57
CA GLN A 50 -16.08 -1.81 -6.70
C GLN A 50 -14.60 -1.56 -6.97
N GLN A 51 -13.84 -1.25 -5.92
CA GLN A 51 -12.40 -1.00 -6.01
C GLN A 51 -11.59 -2.21 -6.49
N ARG A 52 -11.98 -3.42 -6.08
CA ARG A 52 -11.34 -4.66 -6.57
C ARG A 52 -11.58 -4.91 -8.05
N THR A 53 -12.77 -4.56 -8.57
CA THR A 53 -13.15 -4.87 -9.96
C THR A 53 -12.77 -3.80 -10.96
N GLU A 54 -12.66 -2.55 -10.53
CA GLU A 54 -12.40 -1.41 -11.41
C GLU A 54 -10.91 -1.05 -11.35
N ASP A 55 -10.43 -0.68 -10.16
CA ASP A 55 -9.10 -0.05 -10.01
C ASP A 55 -7.98 -1.04 -9.71
N LEU A 56 -8.28 -2.17 -9.06
CA LEU A 56 -7.29 -3.16 -8.63
C LEU A 56 -7.34 -4.48 -9.42
N ASP A 57 -8.17 -4.60 -10.47
CA ASP A 57 -8.26 -5.81 -11.30
C ASP A 57 -7.14 -5.91 -12.35
N MET A 58 -5.90 -5.64 -11.94
CA MET A 58 -4.73 -5.71 -12.80
C MET A 58 -3.57 -6.42 -12.12
N PHE A 59 -2.71 -7.05 -12.91
CA PHE A 59 -1.49 -7.65 -12.39
C PHE A 59 -0.56 -6.57 -11.81
N PRO A 60 0.02 -6.75 -10.60
CA PRO A 60 -0.10 -7.88 -9.67
C PRO A 60 -1.19 -7.72 -8.59
N MET A 61 -1.88 -6.56 -8.53
CA MET A 61 -2.87 -6.22 -7.51
C MET A 61 -4.05 -7.19 -7.43
N LYS A 62 -4.45 -7.79 -8.56
CA LYS A 62 -5.50 -8.81 -8.65
C LYS A 62 -5.30 -9.98 -7.69
N TYR A 63 -4.05 -10.30 -7.35
CA TYR A 63 -3.71 -11.43 -6.48
C TYR A 63 -3.53 -11.04 -5.00
N VAL A 64 -3.61 -9.74 -4.69
CA VAL A 64 -3.46 -9.25 -3.33
C VAL A 64 -4.75 -9.49 -2.56
N THR A 65 -4.63 -10.11 -1.39
CA THR A 65 -5.72 -10.22 -0.43
C THR A 65 -5.80 -8.95 0.38
N PHE A 66 -6.98 -8.35 0.45
CA PHE A 66 -7.24 -7.17 1.28
C PHE A 66 -8.25 -7.50 2.38
N THR A 67 -7.99 -7.00 3.57
CA THR A 67 -8.86 -7.15 4.75
C THR A 67 -9.22 -5.75 5.25
N VAL A 68 -10.48 -5.38 5.12
CA VAL A 68 -11.01 -4.10 5.58
C VAL A 68 -11.58 -4.28 6.99
N ASN A 69 -11.15 -3.44 7.92
CA ASN A 69 -11.69 -3.38 9.27
C ASN A 69 -12.34 -2.02 9.49
N THR A 70 -13.67 -2.01 9.57
CA THR A 70 -14.45 -0.78 9.75
C THR A 70 -14.44 -0.27 11.20
N ASN A 71 -14.18 -1.13 12.18
CA ASN A 71 -14.10 -0.72 13.58
C ASN A 71 -12.78 0.01 13.87
N ASP A 72 -11.70 -0.48 13.27
CA ASP A 72 -10.34 0.07 13.37
C ASP A 72 -10.03 1.09 12.27
N LEU A 73 -10.99 1.32 11.36
CA LEU A 73 -10.84 2.19 10.18
C LEU A 73 -9.55 1.90 9.40
N SER A 74 -9.25 0.62 9.20
CA SER A 74 -7.97 0.17 8.67
C SER A 74 -8.12 -0.85 7.55
N VAL A 75 -7.11 -0.94 6.69
CA VAL A 75 -7.03 -1.95 5.63
C VAL A 75 -5.66 -2.62 5.66
N SER A 76 -5.65 -3.95 5.70
CA SER A 76 -4.44 -4.74 5.51
C SER A 76 -4.40 -5.35 4.11
N ALA A 77 -3.22 -5.40 3.51
CA ALA A 77 -2.99 -6.04 2.21
C ALA A 77 -1.84 -7.04 2.32
N SER A 78 -2.00 -8.20 1.67
CA SER A 78 -0.95 -9.23 1.59
C SER A 78 -1.05 -10.02 0.29
N LEU A 79 0.08 -10.23 -0.37
CA LEU A 79 0.20 -11.09 -1.55
C LEU A 79 0.65 -12.48 -1.10
N PHE A 80 -0.17 -13.50 -1.32
CA PHE A 80 0.07 -14.88 -0.86
C PHE A 80 0.46 -14.99 0.63
N ARG A 81 -0.10 -14.12 1.49
CA ARG A 81 0.19 -14.01 2.94
C ARG A 81 1.62 -13.52 3.28
N PHE A 82 2.40 -13.09 2.29
CA PHE A 82 3.73 -12.52 2.51
C PHE A 82 3.69 -10.99 2.61
N ALA A 83 4.70 -10.45 3.31
CA ALA A 83 4.99 -9.02 3.41
C ALA A 83 3.77 -8.13 3.71
N GLN A 84 2.91 -8.56 4.64
CA GLN A 84 1.68 -7.85 4.99
C GLN A 84 1.95 -6.38 5.33
N ARG A 85 1.10 -5.48 4.81
CA ARG A 85 1.13 -4.05 5.12
C ARG A 85 -0.25 -3.59 5.56
N LYS A 86 -0.30 -2.67 6.51
CA LYS A 86 -1.53 -2.10 7.08
C LYS A 86 -1.55 -0.60 6.87
N ALA A 87 -2.68 -0.07 6.42
CA ALA A 87 -2.96 1.35 6.37
C ALA A 87 -4.13 1.66 7.31
N ILE A 88 -4.09 2.82 7.96
CA ILE A 88 -5.11 3.29 8.89
C ILE A 88 -5.65 4.63 8.42
N TYR A 89 -6.94 4.83 8.58
CA TYR A 89 -7.59 6.10 8.30
C TYR A 89 -7.67 6.95 9.56
N ARG A 90 -7.21 8.20 9.45
CA ARG A 90 -7.30 9.21 10.49
C ARG A 90 -8.26 10.29 10.03
N ASN A 91 -9.33 10.49 10.78
CA ASN A 91 -10.33 11.49 10.47
C ASN A 91 -9.68 12.89 10.32
N GLY A 92 -9.87 13.54 9.16
CA GLY A 92 -9.29 14.83 8.83
C GLY A 92 -7.82 14.83 8.40
N LEU A 93 -7.11 13.69 8.49
CA LEU A 93 -5.70 13.55 8.07
C LEU A 93 -5.50 12.52 6.95
N GLY A 94 -6.54 11.75 6.62
CA GLY A 94 -6.53 10.80 5.51
C GLY A 94 -5.98 9.42 5.88
N ALA A 95 -5.61 8.64 4.86
CA ALA A 95 -5.11 7.29 5.01
C ALA A 95 -3.57 7.26 5.08
N ILE A 96 -3.04 6.67 6.15
CA ILE A 96 -1.61 6.56 6.44
C ILE A 96 -1.19 5.10 6.42
N LEU A 97 -0.09 4.81 5.71
CA LEU A 97 0.54 3.50 5.71
C LEU A 97 1.41 3.32 6.95
N ILE A 98 1.17 2.27 7.74
CA ILE A 98 2.01 1.91 8.88
C ILE A 98 3.34 1.36 8.34
N SER A 99 4.43 2.00 8.74
CA SER A 99 5.78 1.67 8.28
C SER A 99 6.78 1.73 9.44
N GLU A 100 7.50 2.83 9.59
CA GLU A 100 8.54 3.00 10.61
C GLU A 100 7.96 3.31 11.98
N LEU A 101 6.78 3.95 12.02
CA LEU A 101 6.09 4.30 13.24
C LEU A 101 5.07 3.24 13.62
N THR A 102 4.92 3.02 14.92
CA THR A 102 3.83 2.20 15.45
C THR A 102 2.49 2.91 15.27
N GLU A 103 1.42 2.13 15.30
CA GLU A 103 0.05 2.66 15.24
C GLU A 103 -0.21 3.67 16.36
N ASP A 104 0.18 3.37 17.60
CA ASP A 104 0.06 4.28 18.73
C ASP A 104 0.81 5.60 18.51
N GLN A 105 2.03 5.54 17.96
CA GLN A 105 2.80 6.74 17.62
C GLN A 105 2.09 7.57 16.56
N ILE A 106 1.53 6.93 15.53
CA ILE A 106 0.77 7.62 14.47
C ILE A 106 -0.49 8.28 15.06
N HIS A 107 -1.21 7.60 15.96
CA HIS A 107 -2.37 8.19 16.63
C HIS A 107 -2.00 9.37 17.54
N ALA A 108 -0.84 9.30 18.19
CA ALA A 108 -0.32 10.37 19.05
C ALA A 108 0.22 11.59 18.27
N GLN A 109 0.41 11.49 16.95
CA GLN A 109 0.90 12.63 16.15
C GLN A 109 -0.10 13.78 16.17
N THR A 110 0.38 14.96 16.55
CA THR A 110 -0.37 16.20 16.47
C THR A 110 -0.10 16.90 15.14
N PHE A 111 -1.15 17.47 14.54
CA PHE A 111 -1.04 18.29 13.35
C PHE A 111 -1.20 19.75 13.73
N ASN A 112 -0.14 20.55 13.58
CA ASN A 112 -0.22 21.99 13.80
C ASN A 112 -0.84 22.64 12.56
N LYS A 113 -2.15 22.93 12.62
CA LYS A 113 -2.86 23.55 11.51
C LYS A 113 -2.28 24.96 11.27
N PRO A 114 -1.84 25.30 10.04
CA PRO A 114 -1.40 26.64 9.75
C PRO A 114 -2.53 27.65 9.99
N ILE A 115 -2.16 28.88 10.34
CA ILE A 115 -3.12 29.98 10.45
C ILE A 115 -3.71 30.20 9.06
N SER A 116 -5.04 30.21 8.97
CA SER A 116 -5.72 30.50 7.71
C SER A 116 -5.34 31.92 7.27
N PRO A 117 -4.96 32.14 6.01
CA PRO A 117 -4.72 33.48 5.49
C PRO A 117 -5.99 34.33 5.63
N ASP A 118 -5.82 35.63 5.88
CA ASP A 118 -6.91 36.61 5.98
C ASP A 118 -7.51 36.96 4.61
N ILE A 119 -6.78 36.66 3.54
CA ILE A 119 -7.22 36.82 2.15
C ILE A 119 -7.71 35.49 1.59
N ASP A 120 -8.79 35.55 0.82
CA ASP A 120 -9.29 34.42 0.04
C ASP A 120 -8.27 34.08 -1.07
N GLN A 121 -7.61 32.91 -0.93
CA GLN A 121 -6.59 32.45 -1.86
C GLN A 121 -7.15 31.93 -3.18
N ASP A 122 -8.46 31.68 -3.24
CA ASP A 122 -9.13 31.16 -4.43
C ASP A 122 -9.65 32.30 -5.34
N ASN A 123 -9.57 33.57 -4.89
CA ASN A 123 -9.83 34.73 -5.74
C ASN A 123 -8.58 35.12 -6.54
N ILE A 124 -8.77 35.26 -7.84
CA ILE A 124 -7.83 35.95 -8.73
C ILE A 124 -8.16 37.45 -8.64
N PRO A 125 -7.19 38.35 -8.44
CA PRO A 125 -7.45 39.79 -8.37
C PRO A 125 -8.06 40.36 -9.65
#